data_AF-A0A1F8V9Z9-F1
#
_entry.id   AF-A0A1F8V9Z9-F1
#
_cell.length_a   1.000
_cell.length_b   1.000
_cell.length_c   1.000
_cell.angle_alpha   90.00
_cell.angle_beta   90.00
_cell.angle_gamma   90.00
#
_symmetry.space_group_name_H-M   'P 1'
#
loop_
_entity.id
_entity.type
_entity.pdbx_description
1 polymer ?
#
loop_
_entity_poly.entity_id
_entity_poly.type
_entity_poly.pdbx_seq_one_letter_code
_entity_poly.pdbx_strand_id
1 'polypeptide(L)'
;MANPEWTKALKRQWYEQLQKMKLEDIHAALKFLASSENTEYRKFPPNVLEFQSLPLKAKEKNIPSELDCYHAAIRSEWNFHPIIKPAAQACDVFWLQKQASDVEGRRRFSGYYASFKEKYLRGIPLEVQKALPEMKSQQIYPKKLTAAEKNQQEIEAILSMPGAREKLREAKTAKEKRKIYPMLKIEYAAANENKTI
;
A
#
# COMPACT_ATOMS: atom_id res chain seq x y z
N MET A 1 -52.79 4.07 9.85
CA MET A 1 -52.35 4.43 11.22
C MET A 1 -51.26 3.46 11.63
N ALA A 2 -50.13 3.93 12.16
CA ALA A 2 -49.05 3.06 12.60
C ALA A 2 -49.47 2.25 13.84
N ASN A 3 -49.17 0.95 13.86
CA ASN A 3 -49.50 0.07 14.97
C ASN A 3 -48.70 0.51 16.24
N PRO A 4 -49.37 0.86 17.35
CA PRO A 4 -48.72 1.38 18.55
C PRO A 4 -47.73 0.40 19.19
N GLU A 5 -47.97 -0.92 19.08
CA GLU A 5 -47.04 -1.94 19.58
C GLU A 5 -45.75 -1.99 18.76
N TRP A 6 -45.87 -1.81 17.44
CA TRP A 6 -44.71 -1.73 16.55
C TRP A 6 -43.86 -0.50 16.84
N THR A 7 -44.48 0.65 17.14
CA THR A 7 -43.75 1.86 17.52
C THR A 7 -43.02 1.72 18.86
N LYS A 8 -43.60 1.01 19.84
CA LYS A 8 -42.93 0.71 21.12
C LYS A 8 -41.70 -0.20 20.91
N ALA A 9 -41.85 -1.26 20.12
CA ALA A 9 -40.76 -2.18 19.82
C ALA A 9 -39.60 -1.46 19.11
N LEU A 10 -39.92 -0.62 18.11
CA LEU A 10 -38.91 0.16 17.39
C LEU A 10 -38.19 1.16 18.30
N LYS A 11 -38.92 1.87 19.18
CA LYS A 11 -38.31 2.77 20.18
C LYS A 11 -37.35 2.03 21.11
N ARG A 12 -37.73 0.84 21.55
CA ARG A 12 -36.86 0.00 22.40
C ARG A 12 -35.59 -0.43 21.68
N GLN A 13 -35.69 -0.86 20.42
CA GLN A 13 -34.52 -1.20 19.61
C GLN A 13 -33.56 -0.02 19.44
N TRP A 14 -34.08 1.17 19.12
CA TRP A 14 -33.27 2.39 19.04
C TRP A 14 -32.60 2.72 20.37
N TYR A 15 -33.34 2.63 21.48
CA TYR A 15 -32.80 2.93 22.80
C TYR A 15 -31.69 1.95 23.21
N GLU A 16 -31.91 0.65 23.04
CA GLU A 16 -30.91 -0.39 23.32
C GLU A 16 -29.65 -0.22 22.45
N GLN A 17 -29.81 0.23 21.22
CA GLN A 17 -28.68 0.48 20.34
C GLN A 17 -27.90 1.75 20.72
N LEU A 18 -28.59 2.86 20.98
CA LEU A 18 -27.97 4.12 21.37
C LEU A 18 -27.22 3.99 22.71
N GLN A 19 -27.74 3.19 23.65
CA GLN A 19 -27.03 2.89 24.90
C GLN A 19 -25.67 2.20 24.70
N LYS A 20 -25.50 1.44 23.61
CA LYS A 20 -24.25 0.74 23.29
C LYS A 20 -23.25 1.63 22.54
N MET A 21 -23.69 2.77 22.03
CA MET A 21 -22.86 3.67 21.23
C MET A 21 -22.21 4.75 22.10
N LYS A 22 -20.99 5.16 21.73
CA LYS A 22 -20.36 6.33 22.33
C LYS A 22 -21.08 7.60 21.88
N LEU A 23 -21.18 8.58 22.77
CA LEU A 23 -21.81 9.87 22.48
C LEU A 23 -21.17 10.56 21.26
N GLU A 24 -19.85 10.45 21.11
CA GLU A 24 -19.08 10.99 19.98
C GLU A 24 -19.51 10.37 18.64
N ASP A 25 -19.72 9.06 18.62
CA ASP A 25 -20.14 8.34 17.42
C ASP A 25 -21.60 8.69 17.06
N ILE A 26 -22.49 8.80 18.06
CA ILE A 26 -23.86 9.30 17.85
C ILE A 26 -23.82 10.71 17.23
N HIS A 27 -22.99 11.61 17.77
CA HIS A 27 -22.83 12.95 17.23
C HIS A 27 -22.30 12.94 15.79
N ALA A 28 -21.31 12.09 15.49
CA ALA A 28 -20.75 11.96 14.14
C ALA A 28 -21.80 11.44 13.14
N ALA A 29 -22.60 10.44 13.52
CA ALA A 29 -23.71 9.93 12.71
C ALA A 29 -24.75 11.02 12.42
N LEU A 30 -25.17 11.76 13.43
CA LEU A 30 -26.15 12.85 13.27
C LEU A 30 -25.61 13.99 12.39
N LYS A 31 -24.35 14.39 12.59
CA LYS A 31 -23.69 15.39 11.73
C LYS A 31 -23.63 14.94 10.28
N PHE A 32 -23.31 13.67 10.03
CA PHE A 32 -23.32 13.11 8.69
C PHE A 32 -24.70 13.17 8.07
N LEU A 33 -25.74 12.74 8.79
CA LEU A 33 -27.12 12.78 8.29
C LEU A 33 -27.59 14.19 7.92
N ALA A 34 -27.16 15.19 8.69
CA ALA A 34 -27.44 16.61 8.43
C ALA A 34 -26.56 17.24 7.33
N SER A 35 -25.46 16.57 6.94
CA SER A 35 -24.51 17.11 5.95
C SER A 35 -25.10 17.12 4.54
N SER A 36 -24.63 18.06 3.71
CA SER A 36 -24.93 18.07 2.27
C SER A 36 -24.40 16.83 1.54
N GLU A 37 -23.44 16.11 2.11
CA GLU A 37 -22.84 14.89 1.56
C GLU A 37 -23.68 13.63 1.81
N ASN A 38 -24.70 13.71 2.68
CA ASN A 38 -25.67 12.64 2.84
C ASN A 38 -26.61 12.66 1.63
N THR A 39 -26.35 11.79 0.65
CA THR A 39 -27.22 11.55 -0.51
C THR A 39 -28.07 10.29 -0.34
N GLU A 40 -27.59 9.33 0.45
CA GLU A 40 -28.18 8.00 0.68
C GLU A 40 -29.45 8.09 1.54
N TYR A 41 -29.42 8.87 2.63
CA TYR A 41 -30.48 8.90 3.64
C TYR A 41 -31.37 10.16 3.61
N ARG A 42 -31.34 10.94 2.51
CA ARG A 42 -32.23 12.13 2.38
C ARG A 42 -33.70 11.76 2.26
N LYS A 43 -33.98 10.67 1.52
CA LYS A 43 -35.36 10.23 1.25
C LYS A 43 -35.87 9.26 2.30
N PHE A 44 -34.99 8.40 2.80
CA PHE A 44 -35.32 7.41 3.82
C PHE A 44 -34.30 7.48 4.95
N PRO A 45 -34.74 7.68 6.21
CA PRO A 45 -33.82 7.67 7.34
C PRO A 45 -33.20 6.27 7.51
N PRO A 46 -31.98 6.19 8.04
CA PRO A 46 -31.33 4.92 8.31
C PRO A 46 -32.14 4.09 9.29
N ASN A 47 -32.13 2.77 9.13
CA ASN A 47 -32.59 1.86 10.16
C ASN A 47 -31.57 1.77 11.33
N VAL A 48 -31.95 1.08 12.41
CA VAL A 48 -31.13 0.97 13.65
C VAL A 48 -29.72 0.42 13.37
N LEU A 49 -29.61 -0.60 12.51
CA LEU A 49 -28.33 -1.23 12.18
C LEU A 49 -27.49 -0.34 11.26
N GLU A 50 -28.13 0.32 10.30
CA GLU A 50 -27.47 1.29 9.43
C GLU A 50 -26.91 2.46 10.24
N PHE A 51 -27.67 2.97 11.22
CA PHE A 51 -27.26 4.07 12.09
C PHE A 51 -25.97 3.77 12.85
N GLN A 52 -25.79 2.53 13.29
CA GLN A 52 -24.56 2.08 13.96
C GLN A 52 -23.31 2.24 13.07
N SER A 53 -23.46 2.06 11.76
CA SER A 53 -22.36 2.12 10.79
C SER A 53 -22.07 3.54 10.28
N LEU A 54 -22.99 4.49 10.48
CA LEU A 54 -22.85 5.87 10.00
C LEU A 54 -21.62 6.62 10.50
N PRO A 55 -21.18 6.50 11.77
CA PRO A 55 -19.98 7.17 12.23
C PRO A 55 -18.74 6.74 11.42
N LEU A 56 -18.66 5.45 11.07
CA LEU A 56 -17.59 4.90 10.23
C LEU A 56 -17.70 5.42 8.80
N LYS A 57 -18.89 5.32 8.18
CA LYS A 57 -19.14 5.86 6.83
C LYS A 57 -18.81 7.36 6.74
N ALA A 58 -19.18 8.14 7.76
CA ALA A 58 -18.89 9.56 7.85
C ALA A 58 -17.39 9.83 7.92
N LYS A 59 -16.66 9.06 8.75
CA LYS A 59 -15.20 9.16 8.85
C LYS A 59 -14.53 8.76 7.52
N GLU A 60 -15.02 7.72 6.84
CA GLU A 60 -14.46 7.26 5.56
C GLU A 60 -14.60 8.28 4.43
N LYS A 61 -15.76 8.92 4.27
CA LYS A 61 -15.97 9.92 3.21
C LYS A 61 -15.06 11.14 3.33
N ASN A 62 -14.65 11.47 4.55
CA ASN A 62 -13.75 12.59 4.82
C ASN A 62 -12.27 12.25 4.57
N ILE A 63 -11.94 11.00 4.21
CA ILE A 63 -10.56 10.59 3.93
C ILE A 63 -10.32 10.76 2.42
N PRO A 64 -9.34 11.59 2.00
CA PRO A 64 -8.98 11.70 0.59
C PRO A 64 -8.54 10.35 0.00
N SER A 65 -8.61 10.22 -1.32
CA SER A 65 -8.19 8.97 -1.98
C SER A 65 -6.73 8.63 -1.66
N GLU A 66 -6.37 7.35 -1.72
CA GLU A 66 -4.99 6.91 -1.48
C GLU A 66 -4.00 7.62 -2.40
N LEU A 67 -4.37 7.80 -3.67
CA LEU A 67 -3.54 8.47 -4.66
C LEU A 67 -3.35 9.96 -4.33
N ASP A 68 -4.42 10.64 -3.91
CA ASP A 68 -4.34 12.04 -3.48
C ASP A 68 -3.48 12.18 -2.23
N CYS A 69 -3.63 11.25 -1.28
CA CYS A 69 -2.83 11.16 -0.07
C CYS A 69 -1.34 10.90 -0.37
N TYR A 70 -1.03 10.08 -1.36
CA TYR A 70 0.34 9.85 -1.81
C TYR A 70 0.94 11.11 -2.47
N HIS A 71 0.21 11.76 -3.37
CA HIS A 71 0.65 13.00 -4.01
C HIS A 71 0.78 14.16 -3.00
N ALA A 72 -0.04 14.17 -1.97
CA ALA A 72 0.04 15.06 -0.82
C ALA A 72 1.31 14.82 0.01
N ALA A 73 1.66 13.56 0.25
CA ALA A 73 2.85 13.17 1.00
C ALA A 73 4.14 13.60 0.28
N ILE A 74 4.25 13.35 -1.03
CA ILE A 74 5.43 13.75 -1.82
C ILE A 74 5.56 15.29 -1.94
N ARG A 75 4.45 16.03 -1.87
CA ARG A 75 4.47 17.51 -1.90
C ARG A 75 4.62 18.15 -0.52
N SER A 76 4.64 17.36 0.55
CA SER A 76 4.64 17.85 1.94
C SER A 76 3.45 18.75 2.29
N GLU A 77 2.32 18.66 1.56
CA GLU A 77 1.18 19.57 1.68
C GLU A 77 0.21 19.20 2.83
N TRP A 78 0.48 18.13 3.59
CA TRP A 78 -0.49 17.53 4.52
C TRP A 78 0.13 17.12 5.87
N ASN A 79 0.96 18.01 6.43
CA ASN A 79 1.76 17.77 7.64
C ASN A 79 0.95 17.59 8.94
N PHE A 80 -0.38 17.62 8.90
CA PHE A 80 -1.26 17.42 10.05
C PHE A 80 -2.37 16.40 9.81
N HIS A 81 -2.39 15.72 8.66
CA HIS A 81 -3.44 14.73 8.40
C HIS A 81 -3.21 13.48 9.25
N PRO A 82 -4.25 12.96 9.94
CA PRO A 82 -4.14 11.83 10.85
C PRO A 82 -3.70 10.52 10.19
N ILE A 83 -3.77 10.45 8.86
CA ILE A 83 -3.37 9.28 8.06
C ILE A 83 -2.13 9.57 7.21
N ILE A 84 -2.03 10.75 6.57
CA ILE A 84 -0.99 11.00 5.55
C ILE A 84 0.36 11.22 6.21
N LYS A 85 0.42 12.06 7.25
CA LYS A 85 1.67 12.35 7.95
C LYS A 85 2.33 11.08 8.51
N PRO A 86 1.65 10.24 9.30
CA PRO A 86 2.29 9.04 9.84
C PRO A 86 2.65 8.03 8.75
N ALA A 87 1.84 7.89 7.68
CA ALA A 87 2.17 7.02 6.55
C ALA A 87 3.43 7.51 5.79
N ALA A 88 3.53 8.81 5.53
CA ALA A 88 4.68 9.41 4.86
C ALA A 88 5.96 9.31 5.71
N GLN A 89 5.85 9.53 7.02
CA GLN A 89 6.96 9.36 7.96
C GLN A 89 7.44 7.90 8.03
N ALA A 90 6.51 6.94 8.04
CA ALA A 90 6.85 5.51 8.04
C ALA A 90 7.57 5.04 6.76
N CYS A 91 7.30 5.73 5.64
CA CYS A 91 7.95 5.47 4.37
C CYS A 91 9.31 6.14 4.19
N ASP A 92 9.75 6.99 5.14
CA ASP A 92 10.79 8.00 4.94
C ASP A 92 10.40 9.00 3.84
N VAL A 93 9.98 10.20 4.26
CA VAL A 93 9.53 11.28 3.37
C VAL A 93 10.60 11.65 2.36
N PHE A 94 11.88 11.67 2.75
CA PHE A 94 12.96 12.02 1.85
C PHE A 94 13.16 10.96 0.77
N TRP A 95 13.11 9.68 1.16
CA TRP A 95 13.19 8.56 0.22
C TRP A 95 12.02 8.58 -0.78
N LEU A 96 10.79 8.79 -0.29
CA LEU A 96 9.60 8.93 -1.13
C LEU A 96 9.71 10.08 -2.14
N GLN A 97 10.30 11.21 -1.73
CA GLN A 97 10.41 12.41 -2.58
C GLN A 97 11.55 12.35 -3.59
N LYS A 98 12.66 11.68 -3.26
CA LYS A 98 13.93 11.84 -3.98
C LYS A 98 14.49 10.55 -4.58
N GLN A 99 14.05 9.38 -4.11
CA GLN A 99 14.69 8.10 -4.46
C GLN A 99 13.72 7.06 -5.03
N ALA A 100 12.45 7.10 -4.66
CA ALA A 100 11.47 6.15 -5.14
C ALA A 100 11.03 6.44 -6.59
N SER A 101 10.88 5.39 -7.39
CA SER A 101 10.04 5.48 -8.59
C SER A 101 8.57 5.65 -8.18
N ASP A 102 7.76 6.27 -9.02
CA ASP A 102 6.34 6.52 -8.71
C ASP A 102 5.57 5.23 -8.38
N VAL A 103 5.84 4.14 -9.10
CA VAL A 103 5.22 2.82 -8.86
C VAL A 103 5.65 2.25 -7.50
N GLU A 104 6.94 2.35 -7.17
CA GLU A 104 7.49 1.78 -5.93
C GLU A 104 7.10 2.61 -4.69
N GLY A 105 7.10 3.94 -4.84
CA GLY A 105 6.63 4.88 -3.82
C GLY A 105 5.16 4.64 -3.48
N ARG A 106 4.29 4.53 -4.48
CA ARG A 106 2.86 4.21 -4.28
C ARG A 106 2.67 2.87 -3.59
N ARG A 107 3.34 1.81 -4.07
CA ARG A 107 3.21 0.47 -3.48
C ARG A 107 3.59 0.47 -1.99
N ARG A 108 4.68 1.14 -1.63
CA ARG A 108 5.15 1.20 -0.25
C ARG A 108 4.22 2.06 0.61
N PHE A 109 3.79 3.23 0.09
CA PHE A 109 2.87 4.13 0.77
C PHE A 109 1.50 3.49 1.03
N SER A 110 0.96 2.73 0.07
CA SER A 110 -0.32 2.03 0.15
C SER A 110 -0.42 1.15 1.40
N GLY A 111 0.63 0.37 1.68
CA GLY A 111 0.66 -0.54 2.84
C GLY A 111 0.53 0.21 4.18
N TYR A 112 1.21 1.34 4.32
CA TYR A 112 1.09 2.18 5.51
C TYR A 112 -0.23 2.93 5.55
N TYR A 113 -0.67 3.50 4.43
CA TYR A 113 -1.95 4.20 4.31
C TYR A 113 -3.12 3.31 4.76
N ALA A 114 -3.17 2.05 4.31
CA ALA A 114 -4.19 1.09 4.72
C ALA A 114 -4.19 0.86 6.24
N SER A 115 -3.02 0.65 6.84
CA SER A 115 -2.88 0.44 8.28
C SER A 115 -3.31 1.67 9.10
N PHE A 116 -2.91 2.87 8.68
CA PHE A 116 -3.27 4.10 9.38
C PHE A 116 -4.73 4.51 9.16
N LYS A 117 -5.29 4.25 7.98
CA LYS A 117 -6.72 4.40 7.71
C LYS A 117 -7.54 3.52 8.64
N GLU A 118 -7.20 2.25 8.77
CA GLU A 118 -7.88 1.32 9.69
C GLU A 118 -7.81 1.79 11.15
N LYS A 119 -6.63 2.24 11.62
CA LYS A 119 -6.46 2.79 12.98
C LYS A 119 -7.29 4.06 13.21
N TYR A 120 -7.34 4.95 12.22
CA TYR A 120 -8.14 6.16 12.25
C TYR A 120 -9.64 5.84 12.33
N LEU A 121 -10.11 4.89 11.51
CA LEU A 121 -11.51 4.46 11.53
C LEU A 121 -11.90 3.81 12.87
N ARG A 122 -10.97 3.10 13.52
CA ARG A 122 -11.15 2.54 14.87
C ARG A 122 -11.12 3.58 16.00
N GLY A 123 -10.82 4.85 15.70
CA GLY A 123 -10.78 5.93 16.69
C GLY A 123 -9.58 5.85 17.63
N ILE A 124 -8.46 5.25 17.20
CA ILE A 124 -7.24 5.15 18.01
C ILE A 124 -6.55 6.53 18.03
N PRO A 125 -6.36 7.16 19.20
CA PRO A 125 -5.78 8.50 19.31
C PRO A 125 -4.39 8.60 18.67
N LEU A 126 -4.12 9.73 18.02
CA LEU A 126 -2.87 10.00 17.31
C LEU A 126 -1.64 9.90 18.23
N GLU A 127 -1.75 10.26 19.51
CA GLU A 127 -0.61 10.16 20.44
C GLU A 127 -0.19 8.72 20.72
N VAL A 128 -1.11 7.76 20.60
CA VAL A 128 -0.85 6.32 20.80
C VAL A 128 -0.23 5.70 19.54
N GLN A 129 -0.35 6.35 18.38
CA GLN A 129 0.23 5.89 17.12
C GLN A 129 1.75 6.15 17.01
N LYS A 130 2.38 6.75 18.04
CA LYS A 130 3.82 7.03 18.09
C LYS A 130 4.71 5.78 18.12
N ALA A 131 4.15 4.63 18.48
CA ALA A 131 4.82 3.35 18.27
C ALA A 131 4.48 2.84 16.86
N LEU A 132 5.27 3.28 15.88
CA LEU A 132 5.33 2.57 14.61
C LEU A 132 5.73 1.13 14.94
N PRO A 133 4.94 0.09 14.61
CA PRO A 133 5.59 -1.18 14.35
C PRO A 133 6.63 -0.86 13.30
N GLU A 134 7.87 -1.30 13.50
CA GLU A 134 8.70 -1.61 12.35
C GLU A 134 7.82 -2.52 11.50
N MET A 135 7.17 -1.96 10.47
CA MET A 135 7.02 -2.72 9.27
C MET A 135 8.48 -3.01 8.97
N LYS A 136 8.92 -4.19 9.39
CA LYS A 136 9.90 -4.94 8.64
C LYS A 136 9.38 -4.71 7.25
N SER A 137 10.09 -3.89 6.49
CA SER A 137 10.00 -4.04 5.07
C SER A 137 10.04 -5.55 4.95
N GLN A 138 9.03 -6.13 4.32
CA GLN A 138 9.40 -7.24 3.48
C GLN A 138 10.44 -6.58 2.60
N GLN A 139 11.70 -6.64 3.07
CA GLN A 139 12.84 -6.79 2.25
C GLN A 139 12.27 -7.86 1.34
N ILE A 140 11.82 -7.40 0.18
CA ILE A 140 12.12 -8.10 -1.04
C ILE A 140 13.63 -8.17 -0.92
N TYR A 141 14.12 -9.12 -0.11
CA TYR A 141 15.47 -9.59 -0.21
C TYR A 141 15.51 -9.86 -1.69
N PRO A 142 16.31 -9.13 -2.48
CA PRO A 142 16.52 -9.53 -3.86
C PRO A 142 16.84 -11.01 -3.72
N LYS A 143 15.92 -11.88 -4.21
CA LYS A 143 15.90 -13.30 -3.89
C LYS A 143 17.35 -13.71 -3.96
N LYS A 144 17.99 -14.04 -2.82
CA LYS A 144 19.43 -14.28 -2.82
C LYS A 144 19.60 -15.45 -3.77
N LEU A 145 20.04 -15.14 -4.99
CA LEU A 145 20.11 -16.12 -6.05
C LEU A 145 20.99 -17.22 -5.48
N THR A 146 20.44 -18.42 -5.46
CA THR A 146 21.21 -19.60 -5.13
C THR A 146 22.44 -19.64 -6.04
N ALA A 147 23.51 -20.32 -5.64
CA ALA A 147 24.70 -20.43 -6.49
C ALA A 147 24.34 -20.95 -7.90
N ALA A 148 23.33 -21.83 -8.00
CA ALA A 148 22.79 -22.29 -9.26
C ALA A 148 22.12 -21.18 -10.09
N GLU A 149 21.27 -20.36 -9.48
CA GLU A 149 20.60 -19.26 -10.18
C GLU A 149 21.58 -18.16 -10.60
N LYS A 150 22.61 -17.87 -9.79
CA LYS A 150 23.70 -16.95 -10.17
C LYS A 150 24.48 -17.47 -11.37
N ASN A 151 24.82 -18.76 -11.35
CA ASN A 151 25.51 -19.40 -12.48
C ASN A 151 24.65 -19.37 -13.74
N GLN A 152 23.34 -19.59 -13.62
CA GLN A 152 22.44 -19.57 -14.77
C GLN A 152 22.28 -18.17 -15.37
N GLN A 153 22.16 -17.14 -14.53
CA GLN A 153 22.17 -15.75 -15.01
C GLN A 153 23.49 -15.36 -15.67
N GLU A 154 24.62 -15.81 -15.12
CA GLU A 154 25.94 -15.57 -15.72
C GLU A 154 26.05 -16.25 -17.10
N ILE A 155 25.59 -17.50 -17.21
CA ILE A 155 25.53 -18.24 -18.49
C ILE A 155 24.64 -17.50 -19.50
N GLU A 156 23.44 -17.10 -19.10
CA GLU A 156 22.51 -16.39 -19.98
C GLU A 156 23.06 -15.04 -20.43
N ALA A 157 23.74 -14.30 -19.54
CA ALA A 157 24.39 -13.04 -19.85
C ALA A 157 25.53 -13.23 -20.86
N ILE A 158 26.41 -14.22 -20.66
CA ILE A 158 27.49 -14.55 -21.59
C ILE A 158 26.93 -14.96 -22.96
N LEU A 159 25.85 -15.73 -22.99
CA LEU A 159 25.17 -16.16 -24.23
C LEU A 159 24.33 -15.07 -24.90
N SER A 160 24.09 -13.95 -24.22
CA SER A 160 23.42 -12.77 -24.78
C SER A 160 24.38 -11.80 -25.46
N MET A 161 25.70 -12.00 -25.31
CA MET A 161 26.69 -11.20 -26.01
C MET A 161 26.58 -11.39 -27.53
N PRO A 162 26.75 -10.32 -28.33
CA PRO A 162 26.79 -10.41 -29.79
C PRO A 162 27.82 -11.47 -30.25
N GLY A 163 27.40 -12.39 -31.13
CA GLY A 163 28.27 -13.44 -31.66
C GLY A 163 28.57 -14.62 -30.73
N ALA A 164 28.18 -14.60 -29.45
CA ALA A 164 28.46 -15.70 -28.51
C ALA A 164 27.74 -17.01 -28.88
N ARG A 165 26.49 -16.90 -29.34
CA ARG A 165 25.70 -18.07 -29.81
C ARG A 165 26.22 -18.62 -31.13
N GLU A 166 26.80 -17.78 -31.98
CA GLU A 166 27.38 -18.15 -33.27
C GLU A 166 28.69 -18.91 -33.06
N LYS A 167 29.60 -18.38 -32.23
CA LYS A 167 30.85 -19.07 -31.82
C LYS A 167 30.58 -20.48 -31.24
N LEU A 168 29.50 -20.64 -30.46
CA LEU A 168 29.09 -21.95 -29.92
C LEU A 168 28.47 -22.90 -30.96
N ARG A 169 27.83 -22.37 -31.99
CA ARG A 169 27.27 -23.15 -33.11
C ARG A 169 28.34 -23.59 -34.10
N GLU A 170 29.40 -22.80 -34.27
CA GLU A 170 30.53 -23.10 -35.17
C GLU A 170 31.41 -24.25 -34.68
N ALA A 171 31.46 -24.48 -33.36
CA ALA A 171 32.15 -25.64 -32.80
C ALA A 171 31.43 -26.95 -33.13
N LYS A 172 32.12 -27.82 -33.87
CA LYS A 172 31.58 -29.10 -34.34
C LYS A 172 31.70 -30.19 -33.29
N THR A 173 32.67 -30.09 -32.38
CA THR A 173 32.92 -31.12 -31.36
C THR A 173 32.61 -30.64 -29.94
N ALA A 174 32.24 -31.59 -29.06
CA ALA A 174 32.04 -31.29 -27.65
C ALA A 174 33.30 -30.76 -26.95
N LYS A 175 34.49 -31.14 -27.43
CA LYS A 175 35.79 -30.68 -26.92
C LYS A 175 36.04 -29.21 -27.26
N GLU A 176 35.61 -28.74 -28.42
CA GLU A 176 35.68 -27.32 -28.83
C GLU A 176 34.68 -26.47 -28.05
N LYS A 177 33.43 -26.94 -27.92
CA LYS A 177 32.40 -26.24 -27.13
C LYS A 177 32.83 -25.99 -25.68
N ARG A 178 33.51 -26.96 -25.06
CA ARG A 178 34.06 -26.84 -23.70
C ARG A 178 35.16 -25.78 -23.58
N LYS A 179 35.86 -25.44 -24.67
CA LYS A 179 36.91 -24.42 -24.69
C LYS A 179 36.39 -23.01 -24.95
N ILE A 180 35.24 -22.88 -25.62
CA ILE A 180 34.67 -21.59 -25.99
C ILE A 180 34.08 -20.86 -24.79
N TYR A 181 33.40 -21.59 -23.90
CA TYR A 181 32.71 -20.98 -22.77
C TYR A 181 33.65 -20.21 -21.81
N PRO A 182 34.84 -20.73 -21.42
CA PRO A 182 35.83 -19.96 -20.68
C PRO A 182 36.32 -18.69 -21.40
N MET A 183 36.48 -18.73 -22.74
CA MET A 183 36.92 -17.56 -23.50
C MET A 183 35.84 -16.46 -23.53
N LEU A 184 34.58 -16.84 -23.75
CA LEU A 184 33.45 -15.90 -23.69
C LEU A 184 33.27 -15.28 -22.30
N LYS A 185 33.58 -16.03 -21.23
CA LYS A 185 33.55 -15.51 -19.86
C LYS A 185 34.60 -14.42 -19.62
N ILE A 186 35.78 -14.55 -20.22
CA ILE A 186 36.84 -13.53 -20.15
C ILE A 186 36.44 -12.28 -20.96
N GLU A 187 35.90 -12.47 -22.18
CA GLU A 187 35.39 -11.37 -23.02
C GLU A 187 34.28 -10.58 -22.30
N TYR A 188 33.36 -11.27 -21.63
CA TYR A 188 32.28 -10.67 -20.83
C TYR A 188 32.81 -9.85 -19.65
N ALA A 189 33.81 -10.36 -18.93
CA ALA A 189 34.43 -9.65 -17.82
C ALA A 189 35.11 -8.35 -18.29
N ALA A 190 35.90 -8.42 -19.36
CA ALA A 190 36.58 -7.26 -19.94
C ALA A 190 35.60 -6.19 -20.47
N ALA A 191 34.46 -6.61 -21.05
CA ALA A 191 33.43 -5.69 -21.53
C ALA A 191 32.69 -4.95 -20.40
N ASN A 192 32.60 -5.55 -19.21
CA ASN A 192 31.95 -4.94 -18.06
C ASN A 192 32.88 -4.01 -17.26
N GLU A 193 34.19 -4.29 -17.21
CA GLU A 193 35.17 -3.39 -16.58
C GLU A 193 35.22 -2.03 -17.29
N ASN A 194 35.12 -2.00 -18.62
CA ASN A 194 35.11 -0.78 -19.43
C ASN A 194 33.85 0.10 -19.31
N LYS A 195 32.80 -0.35 -18.61
CA LYS A 195 31.57 0.45 -18.37
C LYS A 195 31.61 1.24 -17.06
N THR A 196 32.71 1.19 -16.32
CA THR A 196 32.84 1.73 -14.95
C THR A 196 33.66 3.02 -14.88
N ILE A 197 33.79 3.76 -15.98
CA ILE A 197 34.49 5.06 -16.06
C ILE A 197 33.49 6.15 -16.46
#